data_AF-W1XRW8-F1
#
_entry.id   AF-W1XRW8-F1
#
_cell.length_a   1.000
_cell.length_b   1.000
_cell.length_c   1.000
_cell.angle_alpha   90.00
_cell.angle_beta   90.00
_cell.angle_gamma   90.00
#
_symmetry.space_group_name_H-M   'P 1'
#
loop_
_entity.id
_entity.type
_entity.pdbx_description
1 polymer ?
#
loop_
_entity_poly.entity_id
_entity_poly.type
_entity_poly.pdbx_seq_one_letter_code
_entity_poly.pdbx_strand_id
1 'polypeptide(L)'
;RDSGIKCIYVAIGQKASTISNVVRKLEEHGALANTIVVVATASESAALQYLAPYAGCAMGEYFRDRGEDALIIYDDLSKQAVAYRQISL
;
A
#
# COMPACT_ATOMS: atom_id res chain seq x y z
N ARG A 1 15.82 -9.11 -7.76
CA ARG A 1 15.46 -8.08 -8.76
C ARG A 1 14.68 -8.70 -9.92
N ASP A 2 14.93 -9.97 -10.25
CA ASP A 2 14.38 -10.62 -11.45
C ASP A 2 13.30 -11.67 -11.16
N SER A 3 12.61 -11.59 -10.01
CA SER A 3 11.60 -12.58 -9.64
C SER A 3 10.27 -12.43 -10.39
N GLY A 4 10.07 -11.34 -11.14
CA GLY A 4 8.81 -11.05 -11.83
C GLY A 4 7.64 -10.62 -10.92
N ILE A 5 7.73 -10.91 -9.62
CA ILE A 5 6.69 -10.65 -8.60
C ILE A 5 6.28 -9.18 -8.56
N LYS A 6 4.99 -8.89 -8.76
CA LYS A 6 4.41 -7.55 -8.66
C LYS A 6 4.22 -7.16 -7.20
N CYS A 7 4.85 -6.07 -6.78
CA CYS A 7 4.75 -5.60 -5.40
C CYS A 7 3.69 -4.52 -5.26
N ILE A 8 2.95 -4.53 -4.16
CA ILE A 8 1.98 -3.50 -3.79
C ILE A 8 2.29 -3.07 -2.34
N TYR A 9 2.76 -1.84 -2.16
CA TYR A 9 2.99 -1.24 -0.84
C TYR A 9 1.85 -0.29 -0.49
N VAL A 10 1.09 -0.63 0.54
CA VAL A 10 -0.06 0.14 1.01
C VAL A 10 0.31 0.91 2.28
N ALA A 11 0.53 2.22 2.14
CA ALA A 11 0.81 3.12 3.25
C ALA A 11 -0.49 3.70 3.82
N ILE A 12 -0.81 3.32 5.06
CA ILE A 12 -2.07 3.63 5.75
C ILE A 12 -1.75 4.52 6.96
N GLY A 13 -2.29 5.73 6.98
CA GLY A 13 -2.10 6.70 8.05
C GLY A 13 -0.62 7.08 8.28
N GLN A 14 0.25 6.90 7.28
CA GLN A 14 1.67 7.24 7.39
C GLN A 14 1.89 8.74 7.12
N LYS A 15 2.97 9.29 7.67
CA LYS A 15 3.41 10.65 7.31
C LYS A 15 3.93 10.65 5.88
N ALA A 16 3.61 11.68 5.11
CA ALA A 16 4.06 11.82 3.72
C ALA A 16 5.59 11.68 3.59
N SER A 17 6.36 12.27 4.52
CA SER A 17 7.82 12.16 4.53
C SER A 17 8.35 10.73 4.73
N THR A 18 7.66 9.90 5.52
CA THR A 18 7.99 8.48 5.68
C THR A 18 7.79 7.74 4.35
N ILE A 19 6.67 7.99 3.69
CA ILE A 19 6.34 7.39 2.38
C ILE A 19 7.36 7.81 1.33
N SER A 20 7.70 9.10 1.24
CA SER A 20 8.72 9.60 0.29
C SER A 20 10.07 8.93 0.50
N ASN A 21 10.47 8.67 1.75
CA ASN A 21 11.71 7.93 2.03
C ASN A 21 11.64 6.46 1.56
N VAL A 22 10.49 5.81 1.66
CA VAL A 22 10.29 4.44 1.14
C VAL A 22 10.34 4.44 -0.39
N VAL A 23 9.61 5.35 -1.05
CA VAL A 23 9.62 5.48 -2.52
C VAL A 23 11.03 5.74 -3.04
N ARG A 24 11.77 6.65 -2.41
CA ARG A 24 13.17 6.93 -2.79
C ARG A 24 14.05 5.68 -2.65
N LYS A 25 13.93 4.92 -1.56
CA LYS A 25 14.67 3.66 -1.40
C LYS A 25 14.31 2.62 -2.45
N LEU A 26 13.02 2.50 -2.80
CA LEU A 26 12.56 1.61 -3.87
C LEU A 26 13.16 2.03 -5.22
N GLU A 27 13.25 3.33 -5.49
CA GLU A 27 13.86 3.88 -6.69
C GLU A 27 15.38 3.63 -6.74
N GLU A 28 16.11 3.96 -5.66
CA GLU A 28 17.56 3.72 -5.50
C GLU A 28 17.93 2.24 -5.76
N HIS A 29 17.04 1.32 -5.40
CA HIS A 29 17.25 -0.12 -5.58
C HIS A 29 16.59 -0.68 -6.85
N GLY A 30 15.99 0.16 -7.71
CA GLY A 30 15.33 -0.25 -8.95
C GLY A 30 14.08 -1.11 -8.75
N ALA A 31 13.53 -1.15 -7.53
CA ALA A 31 12.34 -1.92 -7.19
C ALA A 31 11.04 -1.17 -7.52
N LEU A 32 11.07 0.16 -7.62
CA LEU A 32 9.90 0.99 -7.89
C LEU A 32 9.23 0.64 -9.23
N ALA A 33 10.02 0.26 -10.23
CA ALA A 33 9.51 -0.15 -11.55
C ALA A 33 8.54 -1.35 -11.50
N ASN A 34 8.61 -2.16 -10.45
CA ASN A 34 7.74 -3.31 -10.24
C ASN A 34 6.87 -3.19 -8.98
N THR A 35 6.75 -1.99 -8.41
CA THR A 35 6.01 -1.73 -7.18
C THR A 35 4.94 -0.67 -7.39
N ILE A 36 3.69 -1.01 -7.08
CA ILE A 36 2.59 -0.05 -6.96
C ILE A 36 2.58 0.46 -5.52
N VAL A 37 2.49 1.79 -5.34
CA VAL A 37 2.41 2.40 -4.01
C VAL A 37 1.02 3.01 -3.82
N VAL A 38 0.24 2.43 -2.91
CA VAL A 38 -1.09 2.93 -2.53
C VAL A 38 -0.91 3.82 -1.30
N VAL A 39 -1.38 5.06 -1.38
CA VAL A 39 -1.16 6.07 -0.34
C VAL A 39 -2.48 6.55 0.23
N ALA A 40 -2.65 6.38 1.53
CA ALA A 40 -3.61 7.10 2.35
C ALA A 40 -2.87 7.63 3.59
N THR A 41 -2.41 8.87 3.53
CA THR A 41 -1.63 9.55 4.55
C THR A 41 -2.42 9.82 5.83
N ALA A 42 -1.69 10.14 6.91
CA ALA A 42 -2.28 10.53 8.20
C ALA A 42 -3.19 11.79 8.11
N SER A 43 -3.00 12.64 7.10
CA SER A 43 -3.78 13.86 6.87
C SER A 43 -5.03 13.65 6.02
N GLU A 44 -5.18 12.48 5.40
CA GLU A 44 -6.36 12.15 4.60
C GLU A 44 -7.49 11.57 5.46
N SER A 45 -8.69 11.53 4.90
CA SER A 45 -9.89 11.10 5.62
C SER A 45 -9.77 9.66 6.15
N ALA A 46 -10.41 9.37 7.28
CA ALA A 46 -10.48 8.02 7.84
C ALA A 46 -11.06 7.02 6.82
N ALA A 47 -12.01 7.46 5.98
CA ALA A 47 -12.56 6.65 4.90
C ALA A 47 -11.50 6.18 3.89
N LEU A 48 -10.60 7.07 3.45
CA LEU A 48 -9.50 6.70 2.56
C LEU A 48 -8.51 5.74 3.24
N GLN A 49 -8.17 6.00 4.51
CA GLN A 49 -7.30 5.11 5.28
C GLN A 49 -7.90 3.71 5.48
N TYR A 50 -9.23 3.64 5.69
CA TYR A 50 -9.95 2.38 5.78
C TYR A 50 -9.98 1.62 4.44
N LEU A 51 -10.17 2.33 3.33
CA LEU A 51 -10.28 1.75 1.99
C LEU A 51 -8.95 1.35 1.36
N ALA A 52 -7.84 1.99 1.72
CA ALA A 52 -6.53 1.78 1.09
C ALA A 52 -6.09 0.29 1.05
N PRO A 53 -6.26 -0.52 2.12
CA PRO A 53 -5.91 -1.94 2.07
C PRO A 53 -6.75 -2.74 1.09
N TYR A 54 -8.04 -2.42 0.94
CA TYR A 54 -8.90 -3.07 -0.04
C TYR A 54 -8.51 -2.72 -1.47
N ALA A 55 -8.16 -1.45 -1.73
CA ALA A 55 -7.65 -1.03 -3.03
C ALA A 55 -6.34 -1.76 -3.38
N GLY A 56 -5.40 -1.87 -2.42
CA GLY A 56 -4.16 -2.61 -2.60
C GLY A 56 -4.40 -4.12 -2.82
N CYS A 57 -5.34 -4.72 -2.08
CA CYS A 57 -5.76 -6.10 -2.28
C CYS A 57 -6.27 -6.32 -3.70
N ALA A 58 -7.24 -5.53 -4.15
CA ALA A 58 -7.81 -5.66 -5.49
C ALA A 58 -6.77 -5.51 -6.61
N MET A 59 -5.79 -4.61 -6.44
CA MET A 59 -4.66 -4.50 -7.37
C MET A 59 -3.79 -5.76 -7.41
N GLY A 60 -3.56 -6.40 -6.26
CA GLY A 60 -2.84 -7.68 -6.20
C GLY A 60 -3.66 -8.85 -6.78
N GLU A 61 -4.97 -8.87 -6.56
CA GLU A 61 -5.87 -9.87 -7.13
C GLU A 61 -5.88 -9.84 -8.65
N TYR A 62 -5.78 -8.65 -9.26
CA TYR A 62 -5.64 -8.52 -10.72
C TYR A 62 -4.47 -9.34 -11.28
N PHE A 63 -3.30 -9.33 -10.62
CA PHE A 63 -2.14 -10.10 -11.04
C PHE A 63 -2.32 -11.60 -10.74
N ARG A 64 -2.81 -11.93 -9.54
CA ARG A 64 -3.13 -13.31 -9.13
C ARG A 64 -4.05 -14.00 -10.14
N ASP A 65 -5.14 -13.33 -10.52
CA ASP A 65 -6.18 -13.89 -11.39
C ASP A 65 -5.70 -14.08 -12.85
N ARG A 66 -4.55 -13.49 -13.19
CA ARG A 66 -3.86 -13.65 -14.49
C ARG A 66 -2.73 -14.69 -14.45
N GLY A 67 -2.56 -15.39 -13.33
CA GLY A 67 -1.50 -16.37 -13.12
C GLY A 67 -0.13 -15.74 -12.85
N GLU A 68 -0.09 -14.48 -12.44
CA GLU A 68 1.13 -13.78 -12.02
C GLU A 68 1.27 -13.81 -10.48
N ASP A 69 2.50 -13.75 -9.97
CA ASP A 69 2.76 -13.65 -8.54
C ASP A 69 2.69 -12.19 -8.05
N ALA A 70 2.02 -11.98 -6.91
CA ALA A 70 1.91 -10.67 -6.27
C ALA A 70 2.31 -10.70 -4.79
N LEU A 71 3.01 -9.67 -4.34
CA LEU A 71 3.35 -9.42 -2.95
C LEU A 71 2.66 -8.14 -2.48
N ILE A 72 1.87 -8.21 -1.41
CA ILE A 72 1.18 -7.06 -0.82
C ILE A 72 1.72 -6.79 0.58
N ILE A 73 2.08 -5.54 0.86
CA ILE A 73 2.53 -5.08 2.18
C ILE A 73 1.54 -4.03 2.68
N TYR A 74 1.04 -4.22 3.90
CA TYR A 74 0.18 -3.26 4.59
C TYR A 74 0.95 -2.56 5.72
N ASP A 75 1.08 -1.24 5.66
CA ASP A 75 1.84 -0.43 6.62
C ASP A 75 0.98 0.76 7.11
N ASP A 76 0.12 0.60 8.12
CA ASP A 76 -0.13 -0.65 8.86
C ASP A 76 -1.63 -0.87 9.15
N LEU A 77 -2.01 -2.13 9.38
CA LEU A 77 -3.40 -2.52 9.65
C LEU A 77 -3.91 -2.01 11.02
N SER A 78 -3.03 -1.64 11.95
CA SER A 78 -3.46 -1.05 13.21
C SER A 78 -4.06 0.33 12.99
N LYS A 79 -3.46 1.14 12.10
CA LYS A 79 -4.01 2.44 11.68
C LYS A 79 -5.30 2.28 10.87
N GLN A 80 -5.40 1.24 10.04
CA GLN A 80 -6.66 0.90 9.37
C GLN A 80 -7.78 0.62 10.39
N ALA A 81 -7.49 -0.17 11.44
CA ALA A 81 -8.47 -0.49 12.48
C ALA A 81 -8.92 0.76 13.26
N VAL A 82 -8.00 1.69 13.54
CA VAL A 82 -8.33 2.98 14.15
C VAL A 82 -9.24 3.80 13.24
N ALA A 83 -8.94 3.86 11.93
CA ALA A 83 -9.76 4.56 10.96
C ALA A 83 -11.18 3.96 10.85
N TYR A 84 -11.29 2.62 10.80
CA TYR A 84 -12.58 1.93 10.81
C TYR A 84 -13.39 2.26 12.07
N ARG A 85 -12.74 2.27 13.24
CA ARG A 85 -13.38 2.67 14.50
C ARG A 85 -13.90 4.11 14.44
N GLN A 86 -13.16 5.04 13.86
CA GLN A 86 -13.60 6.44 13.72
C GLN A 86 -14.81 6.59 12.79
N ILE A 87 -14.91 5.79 11.73
CA ILE A 87 -16.06 5.80 10.81
C ILE A 87 -17.31 5.20 11.48
N SER A 88 -17.11 4.23 12.37
CA SER A 88 -18.19 3.48 13.00
C SER A 88 -18.80 4.13 14.24
N LEU A 89 -18.14 5.14 14.81
CA LEU A 89 -18.58 5.90 15.99
C LEU A 89 -19.41 7.12 15.57
#